data_AF-A0A358EP83-F1
#
_entry.id   AF-A0A358EP83-F1
#
_cell.length_a   1.000
_cell.length_b   1.000
_cell.length_c   1.000
_cell.angle_alpha   90.00
_cell.angle_beta   90.00
_cell.angle_gamma   90.00
#
_symmetry.space_group_name_H-M   'P 1'
#
loop_
_entity.id
_entity.type
_entity.pdbx_description
1 polymer ?
#
loop_
_entity_poly.entity_id
_entity_poly.type
_entity_poly.pdbx_seq_one_letter_code
_entity_poly.pdbx_strand_id
1 'polypeptide(L)'
;MHAMRFHPEGLLKFYTEKISVEAKVGEEVKEFELKPMELDGVTPTTEPTSLYVAELDWLGDDSVFEATLGDLTIEGKTLKNISFKYPGK
;
A
#
# COMPACT_ATOMS: atom_id res chain seq x y z
N MET A 1 7.74 -11.68 9.30
CA MET A 1 6.50 -10.97 8.91
C MET A 1 6.86 -9.51 8.77
N HIS A 2 6.99 -9.05 7.53
CA HIS A 2 7.32 -7.66 7.20
C HIS A 2 6.04 -6.96 6.74
N ALA A 3 5.73 -5.81 7.35
CA ALA A 3 4.54 -5.03 7.05
C ALA A 3 4.95 -3.69 6.44
N MET A 4 4.45 -3.42 5.23
CA MET A 4 4.65 -2.13 4.58
C MET A 4 3.54 -1.16 5.03
N ARG A 5 3.93 -0.02 5.61
CA ARG A 5 3.02 1.04 6.03
C ARG A 5 3.01 2.14 4.98
N PHE A 6 1.84 2.45 4.43
CA PHE A 6 1.62 3.55 3.50
C PHE A 6 0.85 4.67 4.19
N HIS A 7 1.44 5.86 4.23
CA HIS A 7 0.83 7.08 4.77
C HIS A 7 0.99 8.24 3.78
N PRO A 8 -0.05 8.58 2.99
CA PRO A 8 0.02 9.72 2.10
C PRO A 8 -0.13 11.03 2.89
N GLU A 9 0.97 11.78 3.06
CA GLU A 9 0.94 13.11 3.65
C GLU A 9 0.15 14.07 2.74
N GLY A 10 -1.09 14.41 3.15
CA GLY A 10 -1.92 15.43 2.49
C GLY A 10 -3.30 14.97 2.02
N LEU A 11 -3.62 13.68 2.10
CA LEU A 11 -4.98 13.19 1.86
C LEU A 11 -5.75 13.13 3.18
N LEU A 12 -6.84 13.91 3.24
CA LEU A 12 -7.94 13.72 4.17
C LEU A 12 -8.29 12.22 4.17
N LYS A 13 -8.34 11.64 5.37
CA LYS A 13 -8.71 10.25 5.64
C LYS A 13 -9.69 9.72 4.58
N PHE A 14 -9.33 8.65 3.88
CA PHE A 14 -10.16 8.07 2.83
C PHE A 14 -10.35 6.58 3.08
N TYR A 15 -11.52 6.06 2.71
CA TYR A 15 -11.81 4.64 2.83
C TYR A 15 -11.73 3.99 1.46
N THR A 16 -10.89 2.98 1.34
CA THR A 16 -10.95 2.02 0.24
C THR A 16 -10.80 0.62 0.81
N GLU A 17 -11.65 -0.29 0.34
CA GLU A 17 -11.75 -1.64 0.87
C GLU A 17 -10.45 -2.43 0.67
N LYS A 18 -9.75 -2.14 -0.44
CA LYS A 18 -8.45 -2.67 -0.78
C LYS A 18 -7.78 -1.86 -1.89
N ILE A 19 -6.46 -1.78 -1.84
CA ILE A 19 -5.65 -1.20 -2.92
C ILE A 19 -4.78 -2.29 -3.49
N SER A 20 -5.02 -2.69 -4.74
CA SER A 20 -4.15 -3.61 -5.46
C SER A 20 -2.86 -2.88 -5.82
N VAL A 21 -1.73 -3.49 -5.51
CA VAL A 21 -0.40 -2.97 -5.78
C VAL A 21 0.40 -4.06 -6.47
N GLU A 22 1.04 -3.69 -7.56
CA GLU A 22 1.91 -4.57 -8.32
C GLU A 22 3.36 -4.17 -8.07
N ALA A 23 4.11 -5.00 -7.35
CA ALA A 23 5.53 -4.82 -7.07
C ALA A 23 6.41 -5.62 -8.03
N LYS A 24 7.34 -4.93 -8.67
CA LYS A 24 8.42 -5.51 -9.43
C LYS A 24 9.66 -5.68 -8.55
N VAL A 25 9.93 -6.91 -8.15
CA VAL A 25 11.06 -7.33 -7.31
C VAL A 25 12.08 -8.03 -8.21
N GLY A 26 13.07 -7.28 -8.70
CA GLY A 26 14.03 -7.80 -9.68
C GLY A 26 13.36 -8.17 -11.00
N GLU A 27 13.34 -9.46 -11.35
CA GLU A 27 12.68 -10.01 -12.54
C GLU A 27 11.27 -10.55 -12.26
N GLU A 28 10.86 -10.65 -10.99
CA GLU A 28 9.53 -11.12 -10.60
C GLU A 28 8.56 -9.96 -10.41
N VAL A 29 7.34 -10.14 -10.91
CA VAL A 29 6.20 -9.27 -10.59
C VAL A 29 5.38 -9.96 -9.51
N LYS A 30 5.16 -9.29 -8.39
CA LYS A 30 4.40 -9.75 -7.24
C LYS A 30 3.28 -8.76 -6.96
N GLU A 31 2.04 -9.24 -7.05
CA GLU A 31 0.87 -8.45 -6.69
C GLU A 31 0.52 -8.64 -5.21
N PHE A 32 0.10 -7.58 -4.55
CA PHE A 32 -0.38 -7.59 -3.18
C PHE A 32 -1.49 -6.57 -2.96
N GLU A 33 -2.25 -6.76 -1.89
CA GLU A 33 -3.38 -5.89 -1.56
C GLU A 33 -3.08 -5.15 -0.25
N LEU A 34 -3.05 -3.82 -0.32
CA LEU A 34 -3.05 -2.96 0.86
C LEU A 34 -4.47 -2.91 1.43
N LYS A 35 -4.60 -3.10 2.74
CA LYS A 35 -5.87 -3.00 3.45
C LYS A 35 -5.87 -1.76 4.35
N PRO A 36 -7.03 -1.08 4.50
CA PRO A 36 -7.16 0.03 5.42
C PRO A 36 -6.97 -0.49 6.85
N MET A 37 -6.06 0.10 7.62
CA MET A 37 -5.89 -0.19 9.04
C MET A 37 -6.19 1.05 9.88
N GLU A 38 -6.61 0.81 11.11
CA GLU A 38 -6.69 1.86 12.13
C GLU A 38 -5.30 2.47 12.37
N LEU A 39 -5.23 3.67 12.96
CA LEU A 39 -3.96 4.31 13.31
C LEU A 39 -3.07 3.46 14.23
N ASP A 40 -3.66 2.50 14.93
CA ASP A 40 -2.94 1.50 15.73
C ASP A 40 -2.11 0.53 14.86
N GLY A 41 -2.47 0.37 13.58
CA GLY A 41 -1.74 -0.44 12.61
C GLY A 41 -1.88 -1.95 12.81
N VAL A 42 -2.91 -2.39 13.54
CA VAL A 42 -3.18 -3.80 13.87
C VAL A 42 -4.57 -4.21 13.40
N THR A 43 -5.58 -3.36 13.61
CA THR A 43 -6.96 -3.66 13.22
C THR A 43 -7.27 -3.14 11.82
N PRO A 44 -7.89 -3.94 10.93
CA PRO A 44 -8.49 -3.40 9.72
C PRO A 44 -9.65 -2.47 10.10
N THR A 45 -9.77 -1.34 9.40
CA THR A 45 -10.84 -0.36 9.64
C THR A 45 -11.78 -0.29 8.46
N THR A 46 -13.07 -0.07 8.74
CA THR A 46 -14.10 0.24 7.74
C THR A 46 -14.35 1.74 7.61
N GLU A 47 -13.63 2.56 8.37
CA GLU A 47 -13.72 4.01 8.36
C GLU A 47 -12.63 4.63 7.49
N PRO A 48 -12.81 5.89 7.02
CA PRO A 48 -11.77 6.58 6.28
C PRO A 48 -10.47 6.66 7.10
N THR A 49 -9.38 6.14 6.54
CA THR A 49 -8.06 6.10 7.17
C THR A 49 -7.01 6.67 6.25
N SER A 50 -5.92 7.13 6.86
CA SER A 50 -4.70 7.52 6.14
C SER A 50 -3.62 6.44 6.28
N LEU A 51 -3.94 5.28 6.89
CA LEU A 51 -3.01 4.18 7.08
C LEU A 51 -3.47 2.95 6.29
N TYR A 52 -2.62 2.54 5.36
CA TYR A 52 -2.80 1.32 4.60
C TYR A 52 -1.62 0.41 4.86
N VAL A 53 -1.91 -0.85 5.17
CA VAL A 53 -0.89 -1.85 5.47
C VAL A 53 -1.04 -3.02 4.52
N ALA A 54 0.09 -3.46 3.99
CA ALA A 54 0.22 -4.70 3.25
C ALA A 54 1.19 -5.59 3.99
N GLU A 55 0.76 -6.81 4.26
CA GLU A 55 1.62 -7.87 4.77
C GLU A 55 2.24 -8.58 3.57
N LEU A 56 3.57 -8.48 3.48
CA LEU A 56 4.34 -9.04 2.38
C LEU A 56 5.30 -10.07 2.97
N ASP A 57 4.93 -11.35 2.91
CA ASP A 57 5.81 -12.43 3.38
C ASP A 57 7.12 -12.53 2.58
N TRP A 58 7.13 -12.02 1.35
CA TRP A 58 8.30 -11.98 0.48
C TRP A 58 9.14 -10.70 0.64
N LEU A 59 8.66 -9.71 1.39
CA LEU A 59 9.41 -8.47 1.63
C LEU A 59 10.52 -8.76 2.64
N GLY A 60 11.74 -8.98 2.17
CA GLY A 60 12.92 -9.09 3.03
C GLY A 60 13.48 -7.72 3.40
N ASP A 61 14.29 -7.65 4.47
CA ASP A 61 14.93 -6.40 4.94
C ASP A 61 15.72 -5.66 3.82
N ASP A 62 16.29 -6.38 2.86
CA ASP A 62 17.11 -5.85 1.76
C ASP A 62 16.36 -5.74 0.41
N SER A 63 15.04 -5.98 0.39
CA SER A 63 14.28 -6.01 -0.86
C SER A 63 14.00 -4.61 -1.38
N VAL A 64 14.72 -4.21 -2.43
CA VAL A 64 14.40 -3.02 -3.23
C VAL A 64 13.45 -3.42 -4.35
N PHE A 65 12.29 -2.77 -4.42
CA PHE A 65 11.32 -3.03 -5.49
C PHE A 65 10.59 -1.76 -5.89
N GLU A 66 10.11 -1.75 -7.12
CA GLU A 66 9.24 -0.71 -7.64
C GLU A 66 7.81 -1.23 -7.57
N ALA A 67 6.95 -0.53 -6.84
CA ALA A 67 5.56 -0.90 -6.70
C ALA A 67 4.65 0.12 -7.37
N THR A 68 3.64 -0.35 -8.07
CA THR A 68 2.64 0.48 -8.73
C THR A 68 1.30 0.21 -8.06
N LEU A 69 0.72 1.22 -7.40
CA LEU A 69 -0.67 1.14 -6.97
C LEU A 69 -1.57 1.20 -8.20
N GLY A 70 -2.55 0.29 -8.22
CA GLY A 70 -3.64 0.29 -9.18
C GLY A 70 -4.61 1.46 -8.97
N ASP A 71 -5.78 1.34 -9.58
CA ASP A 71 -6.84 2.36 -9.51
C ASP A 71 -7.33 2.60 -8.06
N LEU A 72 -6.92 3.72 -7.49
CA LEU A 72 -7.29 4.17 -6.16
C LEU A 72 -8.30 5.32 -6.27
N THR A 73 -9.55 5.09 -5.90
CA THR A 73 -10.58 6.14 -5.91
C THR A 73 -10.74 6.74 -4.51
N ILE A 74 -10.43 8.03 -4.37
CA ILE A 74 -10.52 8.80 -3.14
C ILE A 74 -11.38 10.04 -3.37
N GLU A 75 -12.45 10.21 -2.60
CA GLU A 75 -13.31 11.40 -2.67
C GLU A 75 -13.74 11.77 -4.12
N GLY A 76 -14.06 10.75 -4.94
CA GLY A 76 -14.44 10.92 -6.34
C GLY A 76 -13.29 11.22 -7.30
N LYS A 77 -12.04 11.26 -6.83
CA LYS A 77 -10.83 11.32 -7.64
C LYS A 77 -10.22 9.93 -7.76
N THR A 78 -10.18 9.41 -8.98
CA THR A 78 -9.45 8.16 -9.27
C THR A 78 -8.00 8.49 -9.59
N LEU A 79 -7.11 8.14 -8.67
CA LEU A 79 -5.68 8.08 -8.88
C LEU A 79 -5.36 6.73 -9.53
N LYS A 80 -4.60 6.72 -10.62
CA LYS A 80 -4.22 5.51 -11.34
C LYS A 80 -2.71 5.48 -11.54
N ASN A 81 -2.12 4.29 -11.53
CA ASN A 81 -0.70 4.08 -11.81
C ASN A 81 0.23 4.91 -10.92
N ILE A 82 0.01 4.89 -9.60
CA ILE A 82 0.95 5.54 -8.69
C ILE A 82 2.13 4.59 -8.50
N SER A 83 3.25 4.87 -9.16
CA SER A 83 4.49 4.12 -8.94
C SER A 83 5.29 4.73 -7.79
N PHE A 84 5.68 3.92 -6.82
CA PHE A 84 6.61 4.26 -5.75
C PHE A 84 7.71 3.22 -5.65
N LYS A 85 8.93 3.66 -5.34
CA LYS A 85 10.05 2.77 -5.11
C LYS A 85 10.18 2.55 -3.61
N TYR A 86 10.21 1.30 -3.18
CA TYR A 86 10.59 0.96 -1.81
C TYR A 86 12.11 0.86 -1.74
N PRO A 87 12.80 1.82 -1.09
CA PRO A 87 14.20 1.62 -0.76
C PRO A 87 14.25 0.51 0.29
N GLY A 88 14.89 -0.62 -0.03
CA GLY A 88 15.31 -1.62 0.95
C GLY A 88 16.05 -0.93 2.11
N LYS A 89 15.91 -1.48 3.31
CA LYS A 89 16.28 -0.80 4.56
C LYS A 89 17.78 -0.85 4.83
#